data_AF-A0A968UC57-F1
#
_entry.id   AF-A0A968UC57-F1
#
_cell.length_a   1.000
_cell.length_b   1.000
_cell.length_c   1.000
_cell.angle_alpha   90.00
_cell.angle_beta   90.00
_cell.angle_gamma   90.00
#
_symmetry.space_group_name_H-M   'P 1'
#
loop_
_entity.id
_entity.type
_entity.pdbx_description
1 polymer ?
#
loop_
_entity_poly.entity_id
_entity_poly.type
_entity_poly.pdbx_seq_one_letter_code
_entity_poly.pdbx_strand_id
1 'polypeptide(L)' 'NTTHLQEIATERGIPSYHIDSAERIGPGNQVEHKPLHRDLEVCENWLPHGEIVVGVTSGASTPDRVVANAIEQILR' A
#
# COMPACT_ATOMS: atom_id res chain seq x y z
N ASN A 1 9.30 -1.46 12.63
CA ASN A 1 7.86 -1.47 13.00
C ASN A 1 6.94 -1.61 11.80
N THR A 2 7.02 -0.74 10.78
CA THR A 2 6.12 -0.82 9.59
C THR A 2 6.17 -2.17 8.86
N THR A 3 7.35 -2.79 8.76
CA THR A 3 7.53 -4.15 8.21
C THR A 3 6.67 -5.20 8.95
N HIS A 4 6.50 -5.07 10.26
CA HIS A 4 5.73 -6.02 11.06
C HIS A 4 4.23 -5.95 10.77
N LEU A 5 3.72 -4.78 10.40
CA LEU A 5 2.33 -4.63 9.94
C LEU A 5 2.09 -5.40 8.63
N GLN A 6 3.09 -5.37 7.74
CA GLN A 6 3.03 -6.08 6.47
C GLN A 6 3.11 -7.61 6.67
N GLU A 7 3.97 -8.08 7.59
CA GLU A 7 4.06 -9.50 7.98
C GLU A 7 2.69 -10.04 8.43
N ILE A 8 1.97 -9.31 9.30
CA ILE A 8 0.63 -9.71 9.78
C ILE A 8 -0.37 -9.89 8.63
N ALA A 9 -0.36 -8.98 7.65
CA ALA A 9 -1.26 -9.08 6.50
C ALA A 9 -0.92 -10.29 5.62
N THR A 10 0.37 -10.51 5.36
CA THR A 10 0.86 -11.65 4.59
C THR A 10 0.55 -12.98 5.27
N GLU A 11 0.74 -13.09 6.59
CA GLU A 11 0.39 -14.29 7.38
C GLU A 11 -1.11 -14.62 7.32
N ARG A 12 -1.96 -13.61 7.13
CA ARG A 12 -3.41 -13.77 6.97
C ARG A 12 -3.85 -13.99 5.52
N GLY A 13 -2.91 -14.08 4.58
CA GLY A 13 -3.20 -14.25 3.15
C GLY A 13 -3.85 -13.02 2.51
N ILE A 14 -3.66 -11.83 3.11
CA ILE A 14 -4.18 -10.57 2.59
C ILE A 14 -3.07 -9.88 1.77
N PRO A 15 -3.31 -9.52 0.50
CA PRO A 15 -2.36 -8.74 -0.29
C PRO A 15 -1.95 -7.45 0.43
N SER A 16 -0.66 -7.15 0.49
CA SER A 16 -0.13 -6.00 1.23
C SER A 16 0.94 -5.22 0.48
N TYR A 17 0.75 -3.91 0.43
CA TYR A 17 1.56 -2.98 -0.35
C TYR A 17 2.14 -1.90 0.57
N HIS A 18 3.44 -1.97 0.85
CA HIS A 18 4.14 -0.98 1.64
C HIS A 18 4.73 0.11 0.73
N ILE A 19 4.28 1.34 0.92
CA ILE A 19 4.75 2.54 0.23
C ILE A 19 5.34 3.54 1.23
N ASP A 20 6.34 4.31 0.78
CA ASP A 20 6.97 5.40 1.53
C ASP A 20 6.39 6.78 1.19
N SER A 21 5.66 6.88 0.08
CA SER A 21 5.03 8.10 -0.43
C SER A 21 3.77 7.78 -1.24
N ALA A 22 2.81 8.70 -1.26
CA ALA A 22 1.61 8.61 -2.11
C ALA A 22 1.96 8.62 -3.61
N GLU A 23 3.11 9.18 -3.98
CA GLU A 23 3.61 9.22 -5.37
C GLU A 23 3.91 7.81 -5.94
N ARG A 24 4.01 6.80 -5.08
CA ARG A 24 4.17 5.40 -5.47
C ARG A 24 2.90 4.78 -6.06
N ILE A 25 1.74 5.37 -5.81
CA ILE A 25 0.49 4.97 -6.42
C ILE A 25 0.44 5.64 -7.81
N GLY A 26 0.75 4.85 -8.82
CA GLY A 26 0.89 5.31 -10.20
C GLY A 26 -0.46 5.37 -10.93
N PRO A 27 -0.51 6.06 -12.08
CA PRO A 27 -1.69 6.05 -12.93
C PRO A 27 -1.95 4.64 -13.48
N GLY A 28 -3.21 4.34 -13.82
CA GLY A 28 -3.55 3.10 -14.53
C GLY A 28 -3.58 1.84 -13.65
N ASN A 29 -3.98 1.97 -12.38
CA ASN A 29 -4.05 0.86 -11.41
C ASN A 29 -2.69 0.18 -11.22
N GLN A 30 -1.67 0.97 -10.90
CA GLN A 30 -0.31 0.52 -10.64
C GLN A 30 0.16 1.01 -9.27
N VAL A 31 0.97 0.21 -8.58
CA VAL A 31 1.67 0.64 -7.35
C VAL A 31 3.11 0.17 -7.35
N GLU A 32 4.05 1.07 -7.05
CA GLU A 32 5.43 0.70 -6.74
C GLU A 32 5.56 0.49 -5.22
N HIS A 33 5.80 -0.73 -4.79
CA HIS A 33 5.81 -1.04 -3.36
C HIS A 33 7.05 -1.83 -2.98
N LYS A 34 7.32 -1.87 -1.67
CA LYS A 34 8.35 -2.73 -1.09
C LYS A 34 7.72 -4.03 -0.61
N PRO A 35 7.97 -5.17 -1.26
CA PRO A 35 7.55 -6.47 -0.74
C PRO A 35 8.39 -6.86 0.48
N LEU A 36 7.88 -7.81 1.28
CA LEU A 36 8.64 -8.37 2.38
C LEU A 36 9.92 -9.02 1.86
N HIS A 37 11.05 -8.63 2.45
CA HIS A 37 12.39 -9.16 2.15
C HIS A 37 12.84 -9.03 0.68
N ARG A 38 12.23 -8.13 -0.10
CA ARG A 38 12.59 -7.86 -1.49
C ARG A 38 12.79 -6.36 -1.72
N ASP A 39 13.43 -6.06 -2.83
CA ASP A 39 13.56 -4.68 -3.33
C ASP A 39 12.22 -4.17 -3.87
N LEU A 40 12.17 -2.85 -4.12
CA LEU A 40 11.00 -2.21 -4.72
C LEU A 40 10.62 -2.91 -6.02
N GLU A 41 9.33 -3.17 -6.19
CA GLU A 41 8.77 -3.69 -7.43
C GLU A 41 7.48 -2.96 -7.78
N VAL A 42 7.17 -2.97 -9.08
CA VAL A 42 5.94 -2.40 -9.63
C VAL A 42 4.92 -3.52 -9.75
N CYS A 43 3.74 -3.30 -9.18
CA CYS A 43 2.60 -4.18 -9.28
C CYS A 43 1.50 -3.51 -10.14
N GLU A 44 1.21 -4.11 -11.28
CA GLU A 44 0.09 -3.74 -12.14
C GLU A 44 -1.20 -4.41 -11.65
N ASN A 45 -2.34 -3.74 -11.87
CA ASN A 45 -3.67 -4.22 -11.48
C ASN A 45 -3.77 -4.59 -9.99
N TRP A 46 -3.11 -3.81 -9.13
CA TRP A 46 -3.03 -4.09 -7.69
C TRP A 46 -4.38 -3.96 -6.96
N LEU A 47 -5.31 -3.17 -7.51
CA LEU A 47 -6.70 -3.14 -7.09
C LEU A 47 -7.57 -4.00 -8.02
N PRO A 48 -8.34 -4.97 -7.48
CA PRO A 48 -9.27 -5.74 -8.29
C PRO A 48 -10.45 -4.89 -8.77
N HIS A 49 -11.06 -5.30 -9.88
CA HIS A 49 -12.27 -4.65 -10.40
C HIS A 49 -13.49 -4.92 -9.50
N GLY A 50 -14.39 -3.93 -9.42
CA GLY A 50 -15.64 -4.02 -8.68
C GLY A 50 -15.58 -3.30 -7.33
N GLU A 51 -16.56 -3.58 -6.48
CA GLU A 51 -16.59 -3.05 -5.12
C GLU A 51 -15.60 -3.82 -4.25
N ILE A 52 -14.68 -3.09 -3.62
CA ILE A 52 -13.59 -3.65 -2.83
C ILE A 52 -13.47 -2.93 -1.50
N VAL A 53 -12.84 -3.59 -0.53
CA VAL A 53 -12.50 -2.99 0.76
C VAL A 53 -10.98 -2.93 0.88
N VAL A 54 -10.45 -1.73 1.08
CA VAL A 54 -9.01 -1.49 1.25
C VAL A 54 -8.75 -1.07 2.69
N GLY A 55 -7.92 -1.84 3.41
CA GLY A 55 -7.43 -1.47 4.73
C GLY A 55 -6.18 -0.59 4.61
N VAL A 56 -6.18 0.58 5.23
CA VAL A 56 -5.03 1.49 5.25
C VAL A 56 -4.53 1.63 6.69
N THR A 57 -3.22 1.45 6.86
CA THR A 57 -2.53 1.65 8.14
C THR A 57 -1.17 2.27 7.89
N SER A 58 -0.56 2.85 8.92
CA SER A 58 0.76 3.46 8.82
C SER A 58 1.64 3.07 10.01
N GLY A 59 2.95 3.28 9.86
CA GLY A 59 3.87 3.17 10.99
C GLY A 59 3.66 4.31 11.98
N ALA A 60 4.03 4.09 13.24
CA ALA A 60 3.82 5.07 14.33
C ALA A 60 4.45 6.46 14.09
N SER A 61 5.42 6.57 13.18
CA SER A 61 6.12 7.82 12.82
C SER A 61 5.57 8.50 11.56
N THR A 62 4.53 7.96 10.93
CA THR A 62 3.99 8.50 9.68
C THR A 62 2.93 9.56 9.98
N PRO A 63 3.10 10.82 9.54
CA PRO A 63 2.11 11.88 9.77
C PRO A 63 0.77 11.60 9.07
N ASP A 64 -0.35 11.99 9.69
CA ASP A 64 -1.71 11.79 9.16
C ASP A 64 -1.88 12.35 7.74
N ARG A 65 -1.25 13.50 7.44
CA ARG A 65 -1.29 14.10 6.10
C ARG A 65 -0.75 13.16 5.01
N VAL A 66 0.29 12.38 5.33
CA VAL A 66 0.89 11.44 4.36
C VAL A 66 -0.08 10.29 4.09
N VAL A 67 -0.77 9.80 5.14
CA VAL A 67 -1.80 8.77 5.01
C VAL A 67 -3.00 9.28 4.21
N ALA A 68 -3.47 10.49 4.49
CA ALA A 68 -4.56 11.14 3.75
C ALA A 68 -4.23 11.27 2.26
N ASN A 69 -3.02 11.74 1.93
CA ASN A 69 -2.57 11.84 0.53
C ASN A 69 -2.58 10.47 -0.18
N ALA A 70 -2.18 9.39 0.51
CA ALA A 70 -2.24 8.05 -0.07
C ALA A 70 -3.69 7.61 -0.33
N ILE A 71 -4.60 7.84 0.63
CA ILE A 71 -6.03 7.55 0.46
C ILE A 71 -6.61 8.35 -0.72
N GLU A 72 -6.26 9.62 -0.85
CA GLU A 72 -6.69 10.44 -2.00
C GLU A 72 -6.21 9.88 -3.34
N GLN A 73 -4.99 9.34 -3.43
CA GLN A 73 -4.51 8.70 -4.67
C GLN A 73 -5.23 7.39 -4.97
N ILE A 74 -5.60 6.62 -3.95
CA ILE A 74 -6.36 5.36 -4.13
C ILE A 74 -7.77 5.63 -4.66
N LEU A 75 -8.39 6.74 -4.25
CA LEU A 75 -9.77 7.11 -4.59
C LEU A 75 -9.90 7.91 -5.89
N ARG A 76 -8.79 8.28 -6.54
CA ARG A 76 -8.76 9.00 -7.82
C ARG A 76 -8.94 8.05 -9.00
#